data_AF-A0A735VT90-F1
#
_entry.id   AF-A0A735VT90-F1
#
_cell.length_a   1.000
_cell.length_b   1.000
_cell.length_c   1.000
_cell.angle_alpha   90.00
_cell.angle_beta   90.00
_cell.angle_gamma   90.00
#
_symmetry.space_group_name_H-M   'P 1'
#
loop_
_entity.id
_entity.type
_entity.pdbx_description
1 polymer ?
#
loop_
_entity_poly.entity_id
_entity_poly.type
_entity_poly.pdbx_seq_one_letter_code
_entity_poly.pdbx_strand_id
1 'polypeptide(L)' 'MKIIFATEPIKYPLTGIGRYSFELVKQLAVASEIEELKLFHGTTFIDQIPLSGNKGDNKKN' A
#
# COMPACT_ATOMS: atom_id res chain seq x y z
N MET A 1 5.51 6.06 -15.98
CA MET A 1 6.36 5.17 -15.12
C MET A 1 5.52 4.09 -14.45
N LYS A 2 6.06 2.88 -14.24
CA LYS A 2 5.39 1.76 -13.55
C LYS A 2 6.03 1.46 -12.20
N ILE A 3 5.24 1.34 -11.14
CA ILE A 3 5.72 1.18 -9.75
C ILE A 3 5.08 -0.06 -9.10
N ILE A 4 5.91 -0.82 -8.37
CA ILE A 4 5.45 -1.76 -7.34
C ILE A 4 5.80 -1.14 -5.99
N PHE A 5 4.79 -0.97 -5.13
CA PHE A 5 4.93 -0.35 -3.81
C PHE A 5 4.74 -1.36 -2.69
N ALA A 6 5.80 -1.58 -1.91
CA ALA A 6 5.77 -2.43 -0.71
C ALA A 6 5.02 -1.72 0.43
N THR A 7 3.95 -2.33 0.92
CA THR A 7 3.03 -1.73 1.91
C THR A 7 3.32 -2.14 3.35
N GLU A 8 4.29 -3.03 3.59
CA GLU A 8 4.71 -3.53 4.90
C GLU A 8 5.07 -2.42 5.91
N PRO A 9 5.67 -1.28 5.50
CA PRO A 9 5.93 -0.20 6.44
C PRO A 9 4.66 0.50 6.97
N ILE A 10 3.52 0.37 6.27
CA ILE A 10 2.25 0.99 6.65
C ILE A 10 1.63 0.20 7.81
N LYS A 11 2.05 0.55 9.03
CA LYS A 11 1.55 -0.04 10.27
C LYS A 11 0.93 1.03 11.16
N TYR A 12 -0.21 0.70 11.75
CA TYR A 12 -0.92 1.61 12.65
C TYR A 12 -0.49 1.40 14.11
N PRO A 13 -0.40 2.46 14.93
CA PRO A 13 -0.64 3.87 14.57
C PRO A 13 0.43 4.43 13.62
N LEU A 14 -0.01 5.20 12.62
CA LEU A 14 0.89 5.72 11.56
C LEU A 14 1.88 6.73 12.17
N THR A 15 3.13 6.30 12.30
CA THR A 15 4.23 7.12 12.81
C THR A 15 5.46 6.95 11.92
N GLY A 16 6.31 7.99 11.88
CA GLY A 16 7.59 7.98 11.15
C GLY A 16 7.47 7.38 9.74
N ILE A 17 8.20 6.29 9.52
CA ILE A 17 8.26 5.58 8.23
C ILE A 17 6.88 5.09 7.76
N GLY A 18 6.01 4.64 8.66
CA GLY A 18 4.68 4.16 8.29
C GLY A 18 3.77 5.29 7.79
N ARG A 19 3.84 6.47 8.42
CA ARG A 19 3.12 7.65 7.94
C ARG A 19 3.65 8.13 6.60
N TYR A 20 4.97 8.17 6.43
CA TYR A 20 5.61 8.54 5.17
C TYR A 20 5.18 7.61 4.03
N SER A 21 5.30 6.29 4.23
CA SER A 21 4.91 5.31 3.22
C SER A 21 3.43 5.42 2.85
N PHE A 22 2.56 5.66 3.84
CA PHE A 22 1.12 5.83 3.62
C PHE A 22 0.79 7.08 2.78
N GLU A 23 1.38 8.24 3.08
CA GLU A 23 1.11 9.44 2.29
C GLU A 23 1.78 9.37 0.91
N LEU A 24 2.96 8.75 0.81
CA LEU A 24 3.64 8.56 -0.46
C LEU A 24 2.80 7.75 -1.44
N VAL A 25 2.29 6.58 -1.03
CA VAL A 25 1.48 5.74 -1.92
C VAL A 25 0.18 6.44 -2.33
N LYS A 26 -0.41 7.26 -1.45
CA LYS A 26 -1.59 8.07 -1.79
C LYS A 26 -1.29 9.11 -2.87
N GLN A 27 -0.14 9.79 -2.78
CA GLN A 27 0.26 10.77 -3.80
C GLN A 27 0.65 10.09 -5.12
N LEU A 28 1.33 8.94 -5.06
CA LEU A 28 1.66 8.14 -6.26
C LEU A 28 0.42 7.66 -7.00
N ALA A 29 -0.66 7.31 -6.28
CA ALA A 29 -1.90 6.84 -6.88
C ALA A 29 -2.64 7.91 -7.71
N VAL A 30 -2.36 9.20 -7.50
CA VAL A 30 -2.99 10.32 -8.22
C VAL A 30 -2.02 11.08 -9.13
N ALA A 31 -0.75 10.69 -9.16
CA ALA A 31 0.26 11.34 -9.96
C ALA A 31 0.10 10.95 -11.45
N SER A 32 -0.10 11.95 -12.32
CA SER A 32 -0.35 11.74 -13.76
C SER A 32 0.79 11.05 -14.51
N GLU A 33 2.00 11.08 -13.96
CA GLU A 33 3.21 10.46 -14.54
C GLU A 33 3.28 8.94 -14.25
N ILE A 34 2.44 8.43 -13.36
CA ILE A 34 2.39 7.02 -12.98
C ILE A 34 1.37 6.31 -13.85
N GLU A 35 1.86 5.46 -14.74
CA GLU A 35 1.03 4.66 -15.66
C GLU A 35 0.44 3.45 -14.96
N GLU A 36 1.15 2.89 -13.98
CA GLU A 36 0.74 1.69 -13.26
C GLU A 36 1.30 1.71 -11.85
N LEU A 37 0.43 1.50 -10.86
CA LEU A 37 0.80 1.34 -9.45
C LEU A 37 0.21 0.02 -8.93
N LYS A 38 1.08 -0.91 -8.53
CA LYS A 38 0.70 -2.17 -7.88
C LYS A 38 1.13 -2.17 -6.43
N LEU A 39 0.25 -2.57 -5.53
CA LEU A 39 0.57 -2.67 -4.10
C LEU A 39 0.96 -4.11 -3.79
N PHE A 40 2.09 -4.27 -3.12
CA PHE A 40 2.60 -5.57 -2.69
C PHE A 40 2.61 -5.65 -1.17
N HIS A 41 2.17 -6.78 -0.62
CA HIS A 41 2.13 -7.02 0.81
C HIS A 41 2.47 -8.49 1.10
N GLY A 42 3.57 -8.71 1.82
CA GLY A 42 4.08 -10.03 2.13
C GLY A 42 4.52 -10.75 0.85
N THR A 43 3.65 -11.62 0.33
CA THR A 43 3.92 -12.43 -0.86
C THR A 43 2.91 -12.23 -1.99
N THR A 44 1.95 -11.32 -1.81
CA THR A 44 0.84 -11.13 -2.75
C THR A 44 0.63 -9.66 -3.10
N PHE A 45 0.05 -9.42 -4.28
CA PHE A 45 -0.48 -8.11 -4.63
C PHE A 45 -1.84 -7.89 -3.95
N ILE A 46 -2.12 -6.64 -3.58
CA ILE A 46 -3.39 -6.20 -3.00
C ILE A 46 -3.92 -5.00 -3.78
N ASP A 47 -5.23 -4.82 -3.77
CA ASP A 47 -5.87 -3.75 -4.55
C ASP A 47 -6.09 -2.45 -3.73
N GLN A 48 -5.84 -2.50 -2.42
CA GLN A 48 -6.10 -1.39 -1.51
C GLN A 48 -4.97 -1.22 -0.49
N ILE A 49 -4.71 0.02 -0.10
CA ILE A 49 -3.73 0.35 0.95
C ILE A 49 -4.24 -0.23 2.28
N PRO A 50 -3.41 -0.96 3.05
CA PRO A 50 -3.84 -1.51 4.34
C PRO A 50 -4.36 -0.42 5.27
N LEU A 51 -5.58 -0.58 5.76
CA LEU A 51 -6.19 0.29 6.77
C LEU A 51 -6.09 -0.33 8.16
N SER A 52 -6.09 0.51 9.20
CA SER A 52 -6.13 0.04 10.59
C SER A 52 -7.34 -0.87 10.81
N GLY A 53 -7.08 -2.16 11.06
CA GLY A 53 -8.09 -3.08 11.56
C GLY A 53 -8.70 -4.05 10.54
N ASN A 54 -8.39 -3.97 9.25
CA ASN A 54 -8.76 -5.07 8.36
C ASN A 54 -7.68 -6.16 8.43
N LYS A 55 -7.87 -7.13 9.34
CA LYS A 55 -7.34 -8.48 9.15
C LYS A 55 -7.81 -8.93 7.76
N GLY A 56 -6.96 -8.74 6.76
CA GLY A 56 -7.11 -9.38 5.46
C GLY A 56 -6.83 -10.87 5.60
N ASP A 57 -7.68 -11.58 6.35
CA ASP A 57 -7.87 -13.02 6.19
C ASP A 57 -8.54 -13.21 4.82
N ASN A 58 -7.77 -13.03 3.76
CA ASN A 58 -8.18 -13.42 2.42
C ASN A 58 -7.98 -14.93 2.30
N LYS A 59 -8.76 -15.70 3.07
CA LYS A 59 -9.05 -17.10 2.76
C LYS A 59 -9.85 -17.09 1.46
N LYS A 60 -9.14 -17.25 0.35
CA LYS A 60 -9.75 -17.68 -0.91
C LYS A 60 -10.48 -19.00 -0.64
N ASN A 61 -11.82 -18.94 -0.70
CA ASN A 61 -12.64 -20.09 -1.05
C ASN A 61 -12.66 -20.20 -2.58
#